data_AF-A0A0T7BQB6-F1
#
_entry.id   AF-A0A0T7BQB6-F1
#
_cell.length_a   1.000
_cell.length_b   1.000
_cell.length_c   1.000
_cell.angle_alpha   90.00
_cell.angle_beta   90.00
_cell.angle_gamma   90.00
#
_symmetry.space_group_name_H-M   'P 1'
#
loop_
_entity.id
_entity.type
_entity.pdbx_description
1 polymer ?
#
loop_
_entity_poly.entity_id
_entity_poly.type
_entity_poly.pdbx_seq_one_letter_code
_entity_poly.pdbx_strand_id
1 'polypeptide(L)'
;MTAFNKDTDLPSNIDSLEKLAFWVGSALAQINLTTTAIEAPGYTQRVAQHGVFYVEADNKYRALIRMSIPMNVEHLIGANNPWTYAMPISETAIPASFKTAA
;
A
#
# COMPACT_ATOMS: atom_id res chain seq x y z
N MET A 1 -4.85 12.32 -2.34
CA MET A 1 -4.47 10.91 -2.56
C MET A 1 -3.08 10.92 -3.17
N THR A 2 -2.22 9.92 -2.94
CA THR A 2 -1.04 9.73 -3.81
C THR A 2 -1.54 9.83 -5.25
N ALA A 3 -0.90 10.63 -6.09
CA ALA A 3 -1.37 10.85 -7.45
C ALA A 3 -1.42 9.49 -8.17
N PHE A 4 -2.63 8.94 -8.30
CA PHE A 4 -2.91 7.62 -8.86
C PHE A 4 -4.06 7.76 -9.84
N ASN A 5 -3.76 7.54 -11.11
CA ASN A 5 -4.76 7.39 -12.13
C ASN A 5 -4.86 5.90 -12.48
N LYS A 6 -5.99 5.29 -12.13
CA LYS A 6 -6.23 3.85 -12.34
C LYS A 6 -6.05 3.42 -13.81
N ASP A 7 -6.33 4.29 -14.77
CA ASP A 7 -6.35 3.92 -16.18
C ASP A 7 -4.94 3.97 -16.80
N THR A 8 -4.01 4.69 -16.18
CA THR A 8 -2.64 4.87 -16.70
C THR A 8 -1.56 4.29 -15.80
N ASP A 9 -1.82 4.21 -14.50
CA ASP A 9 -0.82 3.82 -13.50
C ASP A 9 -0.96 2.37 -13.06
N LEU A 10 -2.14 1.76 -13.18
CA LEU A 10 -2.35 0.36 -12.83
C LEU A 10 -2.05 -0.54 -14.04
N PRO A 11 -1.02 -1.42 -13.96
CA PRO A 11 -0.75 -2.39 -15.01
C PRO A 11 -1.98 -3.25 -15.35
N SER A 12 -2.25 -3.43 -16.65
CA SER A 12 -3.42 -4.17 -17.15
C SER A 12 -3.40 -5.66 -16.82
N ASN A 13 -2.24 -6.23 -16.47
CA ASN A 13 -2.07 -7.62 -16.06
C ASN A 13 -2.38 -7.88 -14.57
N ILE A 14 -2.76 -6.84 -13.82
CA ILE A 14 -3.28 -6.95 -12.45
C ILE A 14 -4.78 -7.22 -12.53
N ASP A 15 -5.11 -8.50 -12.56
CA ASP A 15 -6.45 -9.05 -12.76
C ASP A 15 -7.01 -9.77 -11.51
N SER A 16 -6.28 -9.74 -10.39
CA SER A 16 -6.64 -10.41 -9.14
C SER A 16 -6.38 -9.51 -7.93
N LEU A 17 -7.10 -9.77 -6.82
CA LEU A 17 -6.91 -9.04 -5.58
C LEU A 17 -5.51 -9.25 -4.99
N GLU A 18 -4.93 -10.44 -5.15
CA GLU A 18 -3.57 -10.76 -4.69
C GLU A 18 -2.52 -9.98 -5.48
N LYS A 19 -2.67 -9.91 -6.81
CA LYS A 19 -1.79 -9.08 -7.66
C LYS A 19 -1.92 -7.61 -7.29
N LEU A 20 -3.15 -7.13 -7.07
CA LEU A 20 -3.42 -5.75 -6.69
C LEU A 20 -2.82 -5.43 -5.32
N ALA A 21 -3.03 -6.29 -4.32
CA ALA A 21 -2.48 -6.11 -2.98
C ALA A 21 -0.95 -6.07 -3.01
N PHE A 22 -0.31 -6.98 -3.75
CA PHE A 22 1.13 -7.01 -3.92
C PHE A 22 1.67 -5.73 -4.57
N TRP A 23 1.02 -5.30 -5.66
CA TRP A 23 1.40 -4.10 -6.38
C TRP A 23 1.25 -2.84 -5.52
N VAL A 24 0.09 -2.65 -4.88
CA VAL A 24 -0.21 -1.49 -4.02
C VAL A 24 0.79 -1.43 -2.86
N GLY A 25 1.02 -2.56 -2.17
CA GLY A 25 1.96 -2.62 -1.05
C GLY A 25 3.38 -2.29 -1.46
N SER A 26 3.83 -2.83 -2.60
CA SER A 26 5.17 -2.60 -3.12
C SER A 26 5.36 -1.14 -3.57
N ALA A 27 4.39 -0.58 -4.30
CA ALA A 27 4.41 0.81 -4.75
C ALA A 27 4.41 1.79 -3.57
N LEU A 28 3.52 1.61 -2.59
CA LEU A 28 3.45 2.46 -1.40
C LEU A 28 4.72 2.40 -0.56
N ALA A 29 5.32 1.22 -0.39
CA ALA A 29 6.59 1.08 0.31
C ALA A 29 7.75 1.76 -0.44
N GLN A 30 7.78 1.67 -1.76
CA GLN A 30 8.84 2.27 -2.59
C GLN A 30 8.80 3.80 -2.58
N ILE A 31 7.61 4.41 -2.60
CA ILE A 31 7.48 5.88 -2.64
C ILE A 31 7.52 6.52 -1.25
N ASN A 32 7.42 5.71 -0.18
CA ASN A 32 7.39 6.17 1.22
C ASN A 32 8.48 5.48 2.08
N LEU A 33 9.66 5.21 1.51
CA LEU A 33 10.72 4.39 2.12
C LEU A 33 11.13 4.83 3.54
N THR A 34 11.12 6.14 3.79
CA THR A 34 11.55 6.74 5.07
C THR A 34 10.38 7.35 5.85
N THR A 35 9.16 7.30 5.33
CA THR A 35 7.99 7.89 5.99
C THR A 35 7.58 7.02 7.17
N THR A 36 7.46 7.64 8.33
CA THR A 36 7.10 6.96 9.59
C THR A 36 5.89 7.59 10.24
N ALA A 37 5.15 6.79 11.01
CA ALA A 37 4.09 7.25 11.90
C ALA A 37 4.38 6.79 13.33
N ILE A 38 3.95 7.57 14.31
CA ILE A 38 3.91 7.16 15.72
C ILE A 38 2.59 6.41 15.91
N GLU A 39 2.68 5.10 16.12
CA GLU A 39 1.50 4.23 16.22
C GLU A 39 1.14 3.89 17.67
N ALA A 40 2.09 4.05 18.58
CA ALA A 40 1.88 3.99 20.03
C ALA A 40 2.92 4.89 20.72
N PRO A 41 2.71 5.27 22.00
CA PRO A 41 3.69 6.05 22.75
C PRO A 41 5.09 5.40 22.70
N GLY A 42 6.07 6.15 22.20
CA GLY A 42 7.45 5.66 22.04
C GLY A 42 7.68 4.67 20.88
N TYR A 43 6.65 4.35 20.08
CA TYR A 43 6.74 3.38 18.99
C TYR A 43 6.53 4.07 17.63
N THR A 44 7.64 4.32 16.95
CA THR A 44 7.68 4.84 15.58
C THR A 44 7.88 3.69 14.61
N GLN A 45 7.06 3.63 13.57
CA GLN A 45 7.13 2.58 12.55
C GLN A 45 6.97 3.16 11.14
N ARG A 46 7.52 2.47 10.14
CA ARG A 46 7.32 2.83 8.73
C ARG A 46 5.86 2.66 8.32
N VAL A 47 5.34 3.64 7.59
CA VAL A 47 3.94 3.66 7.13
C VAL A 47 3.66 2.58 6.07
N ALA A 48 4.68 2.14 5.33
CA ALA A 48 4.56 1.05 4.38
C ALA A 48 5.83 0.19 4.36
N GLN A 49 5.67 -1.12 4.36
CA GLN A 49 6.75 -2.10 4.24
C GLN A 49 6.27 -3.26 3.37
N HIS A 50 7.14 -3.77 2.51
CA HIS A 50 6.90 -4.97 1.72
C HIS A 50 8.14 -5.88 1.77
N GLY A 51 7.93 -7.18 1.71
CA GLY A 51 8.99 -8.16 1.56
C GLY A 51 8.42 -9.51 1.13
N VAL A 52 9.24 -10.32 0.46
CA VAL A 52 8.90 -11.69 0.09
C VAL A 52 9.79 -12.62 0.88
N PHE A 53 9.18 -13.57 1.58
CA PHE A 53 9.85 -14.47 2.51
C PHE A 53 9.51 -15.90 2.14
N TYR A 54 10.52 -16.77 2.17
CA TYR A 54 10.28 -18.20 2.10
C TYR A 54 9.74 -18.69 3.45
N VAL A 55 8.60 -19.40 3.42
CA VAL A 55 7.96 -19.97 4.60
C VAL A 55 8.06 -21.48 4.52
N GLU A 56 8.89 -22.04 5.39
CA GLU A 56 9.21 -23.47 5.39
C GLU A 56 7.98 -24.33 5.72
N ALA A 57 7.11 -23.86 6.60
CA ALA A 57 5.92 -24.59 7.04
C ALA A 57 4.96 -24.97 5.90
N ASP A 58 4.99 -24.25 4.79
CA ASP A 58 4.19 -24.56 3.59
C ASP A 58 5.00 -24.62 2.29
N ASN A 59 6.33 -24.57 2.39
CA ASN A 59 7.29 -24.62 1.28
C ASN A 59 6.95 -23.62 0.15
N LYS A 60 6.59 -22.38 0.51
CA LYS A 60 6.23 -21.33 -0.46
C LYS A 60 6.87 -19.99 -0.14
N TYR A 61 7.08 -19.18 -1.17
CA TYR A 61 7.33 -17.76 -1.00
C TYR A 61 6.02 -17.03 -0.73
N ARG A 62 6.01 -16.17 0.29
CA ARG A 62 4.87 -15.35 0.67
C ARG A 62 5.27 -13.89 0.68
N ALA A 63 4.41 -13.05 0.10
CA ALA A 63 4.51 -11.61 0.26
C ALA A 63 3.93 -11.21 1.62
N LEU A 64 4.72 -10.51 2.43
CA LEU A 64 4.27 -9.85 3.65
C LEU A 64 4.28 -8.35 3.41
N ILE A 65 3.11 -7.75 3.60
CA ILE A 65 2.87 -6.34 3.34
C ILE A 65 2.27 -5.73 4.60
N ARG A 66 2.83 -4.60 5.02
CA ARG A 66 2.36 -3.82 6.14
C ARG A 66 2.08 -2.40 5.67
N MET A 67 0.90 -1.88 5.99
CA MET A 67 0.51 -0.51 5.67
C MET A 67 -0.18 0.14 6.87
N SER A 68 0.16 1.39 7.11
CA SER A 68 -0.46 2.29 8.09
C SER A 68 -0.96 3.50 7.31
N ILE A 69 -2.24 3.47 6.96
CA ILE A 69 -2.88 4.45 6.09
C ILE A 69 -3.64 5.44 6.97
N PRO A 70 -3.41 6.76 6.85
CA PRO A 70 -4.21 7.74 7.57
C PRO A 70 -5.67 7.65 7.13
N MET A 71 -6.59 7.74 8.09
CA MET A 71 -8.03 7.66 7.86
C MET A 71 -8.68 8.98 8.27
N ASN A 72 -9.63 9.48 7.48
CA ASN A 72 -10.48 10.60 7.87
C ASN A 72 -11.33 10.19 9.10
N VAL A 73 -11.44 11.06 10.11
CA VAL A 73 -12.21 10.83 11.34
C VAL A 73 -13.67 10.47 11.09
N GLU A 74 -14.23 10.91 9.96
CA GLU A 74 -15.59 10.57 9.53
C GLU A 74 -15.81 9.06 9.35
N HIS A 75 -14.77 8.24 9.23
CA HIS A 75 -14.89 6.78 9.19
C HIS A 75 -15.57 6.18 10.43
N LEU A 76 -15.59 6.90 11.57
CA LEU A 76 -16.22 6.45 12.81
C LEU A 76 -17.75 6.56 12.79
N ILE A 77 -18.29 7.46 11.97
CA ILE A 77 -19.72 7.82 12.00
C ILE A 77 -20.39 7.81 10.62
N GLY A 78 -19.60 7.82 9.55
CA GLY A 78 -20.10 7.97 8.19
C GLY A 78 -20.64 6.66 7.61
N ALA A 79 -21.63 6.78 6.72
CA ALA A 79 -22.32 5.64 6.12
C ALA A 79 -21.66 5.10 4.84
N ASN A 80 -20.60 5.76 4.33
CA ASN A 80 -19.90 5.32 3.12
C ASN A 80 -19.00 4.10 3.38
N ASN A 81 -18.61 3.44 2.30
CA ASN A 81 -17.68 2.33 2.37
C ASN A 81 -16.33 2.74 3.00
N PRO A 82 -15.68 1.88 3.82
CA PRO A 82 -14.49 2.23 4.59
C PRO A 82 -13.34 2.83 3.77
N TRP A 83 -13.10 2.32 2.56
CA TRP A 83 -12.01 2.79 1.68
C TRP A 83 -12.19 4.23 1.18
N THR A 84 -13.39 4.81 1.28
CA THR A 84 -13.64 6.21 0.90
C THR A 84 -13.02 7.22 1.88
N TYR A 85 -12.70 6.77 3.10
CA TYR A 85 -12.09 7.61 4.13
C TYR A 85 -10.56 7.50 4.17
N ALA A 86 -9.95 6.67 3.32
CA ALA A 86 -8.50 6.56 3.23
C ALA A 86 -7.89 7.87 2.71
N MET A 87 -6.86 8.37 3.42
CA MET A 87 -6.17 9.62 3.10
C MET A 87 -4.80 9.34 2.46
N PRO A 88 -4.25 10.28 1.66
CA PRO A 88 -2.89 10.17 1.14
C PRO A 88 -1.85 10.02 2.25
N ILE A 89 -0.89 9.13 2.04
CA ILE A 89 0.36 9.10 2.83
C ILE A 89 1.30 10.22 2.34
N SER A 90 1.38 10.43 1.03
CA SER A 90 2.22 11.44 0.38
C SER A 90 1.71 11.76 -1.02
N GLU A 91 2.26 12.81 -1.64
CA GLU A 91 1.98 13.22 -3.02
C GLU A 91 3.03 12.70 -4.02
N THR A 92 3.96 11.84 -3.57
CA THR A 92 5.03 11.28 -4.41
C THR A 92 4.44 10.47 -5.57
N ALA A 93 4.86 10.78 -6.79
CA ALA A 93 4.42 10.06 -7.99
C ALA A 93 4.92 8.61 -8.00
N ILE A 94 4.08 7.70 -8.50
CA ILE A 94 4.46 6.29 -8.69
C ILE A 94 5.55 6.20 -9.79
N PRO A 95 6.68 5.52 -9.54
CA PRO A 95 7.73 5.34 -10.54
C PRO A 95 7.25 4.59 -11.78
N ALA A 96 7.80 4.92 -12.96
CA ALA A 96 7.40 4.31 -14.23
C ALA A 96 7.53 2.77 -14.24
N SER A 97 8.50 2.21 -13.52
CA SER A 97 8.71 0.76 -13.40
C SER A 97 7.54 0.00 -12.79
N PHE A 98 6.65 0.69 -12.06
CA PHE A 98 5.45 0.08 -11.49
C PHE A 98 4.23 0.18 -12.43
N LYS A 99 4.30 0.96 -13.51
CA LYS A 99 3.14 1.24 -14.38
C LYS A 99 3.06 0.33 -15.61
N THR A 100 4.16 -0.34 -15.96
CA THR A 100 4.25 -1.21 -17.13
C THR A 100 3.86 -2.64 -16.75
N ALA A 101 3.03 -3.30 -17.56
CA ALA A 101 2.93 -4.75 -17.54
C ALA A 101 4.28 -5.32 -18.02
N ALA A 102 4.92 -6.15 -17.20
CA ALA A 102 6.07 -6.96 -17.62
C ALA A 102 5.64 -7.99 -18.66
#